data_AF-U6DGT2-F1
#
_entry.id   AF-U6DGT2-F1
#
_cell.length_a   1.000
_cell.length_b   1.000
_cell.length_c   1.000
_cell.angle_alpha   90.00
_cell.angle_beta   90.00
_cell.angle_gamma   90.00
#
_symmetry.space_group_name_H-M   'P 1'
#
loop_
_entity.id
_entity.type
_entity.pdbx_description
1 polymer ?
#
loop_
_entity_poly.entity_id
_entity_poly.type
_entity_poly.pdbx_seq_one_letter_code
_entity_poly.pdbx_strand_id
1 'polypeptide(L)'
;VLIVDLCADKFLQEVSDEDEILPPKLQAALMQILEERNEILAQEQNFSPDVTLNSLVSEAFVRFFVEVVGHYSLSMTVTERGERVFQREPFRKSHTSRSVRHFLDLFMETQMFAGFIQDRELRKSGVKGLFEVRALQYLETIPESEPSGMNKILRSLGSKMKFLQKK
;
A
#
# COMPACT_ATOMS: atom_id res chain seq x y z
N VAL A 1 -20.53 -10.27 9.47
CA VAL A 1 -20.66 -8.84 9.14
C VAL A 1 -20.03 -8.06 10.27
N LEU A 2 -19.24 -7.04 9.96
CA LEU A 2 -18.65 -6.16 10.96
C LEU A 2 -19.66 -5.06 11.30
N ILE A 3 -20.01 -4.90 12.57
CA ILE A 3 -20.92 -3.85 13.03
C ILE A 3 -20.21 -3.05 14.12
N VAL A 4 -20.13 -1.73 13.92
CA VAL A 4 -19.42 -0.81 14.81
C VAL A 4 -20.36 0.26 15.33
N ASP A 5 -20.37 0.46 16.64
CA ASP A 5 -21.00 1.62 17.29
C ASP A 5 -19.95 2.71 17.46
N LEU A 6 -20.00 3.71 16.58
CA LEU A 6 -19.05 4.84 16.59
C LEU A 6 -19.27 5.80 17.76
N CYS A 7 -20.46 5.82 18.37
CA CYS A 7 -20.74 6.67 19.52
C CYS A 7 -20.16 6.08 20.80
N ALA A 8 -20.26 4.76 20.96
CA ALA A 8 -19.73 4.04 22.11
C ALA A 8 -18.31 3.49 21.89
N ASP A 9 -17.72 3.72 20.71
CA ASP A 9 -16.38 3.26 20.32
C ASP A 9 -16.18 1.75 20.56
N LYS A 10 -17.12 0.94 20.06
CA LYS A 10 -17.09 -0.51 20.26
C LYS A 10 -17.59 -1.30 19.06
N PHE A 11 -17.07 -2.52 18.94
CA PHE A 11 -17.62 -3.52 18.04
C PHE A 11 -18.87 -4.15 18.65
N LEU A 12 -19.93 -4.25 17.84
CA LEU A 12 -21.17 -4.96 18.18
C LEU A 12 -21.18 -6.37 17.58
N GLN A 13 -20.48 -6.56 16.46
CA GLN A 13 -20.32 -7.85 15.81
C GLN A 13 -19.00 -7.87 15.03
N GLU A 14 -18.26 -8.97 15.15
CA GLU A 14 -16.96 -9.21 14.52
C GLU A 14 -17.00 -10.53 13.73
N VAL A 15 -16.06 -10.71 12.82
CA VAL A 15 -15.85 -11.90 11.99
C VAL A 15 -14.74 -12.80 12.56
N SER A 16 -13.96 -12.28 13.52
CA SER A 16 -12.89 -12.95 14.28
C SER A 16 -11.59 -13.20 13.50
N ASP A 17 -11.42 -12.61 12.32
CA ASP A 17 -10.19 -12.64 11.52
C ASP A 17 -9.49 -11.28 11.39
N GLU A 18 -10.03 -10.24 12.04
CA GLU A 18 -9.60 -8.85 11.91
C GLU A 18 -8.13 -8.64 12.34
N ASP A 19 -7.68 -9.38 13.35
CA ASP A 19 -6.31 -9.30 13.88
C ASP A 19 -5.29 -10.15 13.10
N GLU A 20 -5.77 -11.06 12.25
CA GLU A 20 -4.92 -12.03 11.56
C GLU A 20 -4.83 -11.81 10.04
N ILE A 21 -5.76 -11.03 9.48
CA ILE A 21 -5.85 -10.85 8.02
C ILE A 21 -4.69 -10.02 7.46
N LEU A 22 -4.21 -9.00 8.19
CA LEU A 22 -3.18 -8.09 7.70
C LEU A 22 -1.76 -8.64 7.90
N PRO A 23 -0.79 -8.33 7.02
CA PRO A 23 0.60 -8.69 7.26
C PRO A 23 1.11 -8.02 8.56
N PRO A 24 1.56 -8.77 9.60
CA PRO A 24 1.76 -8.22 10.95
C PRO A 24 2.72 -7.02 11.02
N LYS A 25 3.79 -7.05 10.21
CA LYS A 25 4.75 -5.94 10.14
C LYS A 25 4.14 -4.67 9.53
N LEU A 26 3.28 -4.81 8.53
CA LEU A 26 2.63 -3.67 7.87
C LEU A 26 1.49 -3.12 8.72
N GLN A 27 0.77 -4.00 9.43
CA GLN A 27 -0.23 -3.62 10.42
C GLN A 27 0.40 -2.82 11.57
N ALA A 28 1.47 -3.36 12.20
CA ALA A 28 2.16 -2.66 13.29
C ALA A 28 2.70 -1.29 12.85
N ALA A 29 3.27 -1.22 11.66
CA ALA A 29 3.73 0.03 11.03
C ALA A 29 2.59 1.04 10.83
N LEU A 30 1.44 0.59 10.31
CA LEU A 30 0.27 1.44 10.11
C LEU A 30 -0.28 1.93 11.44
N MET A 31 -0.45 1.04 12.43
CA MET A 31 -0.91 1.38 13.77
C MET A 31 -0.01 2.42 14.43
N GLN A 32 1.31 2.24 14.37
CA GLN A 32 2.27 3.21 14.91
C GLN A 32 2.07 4.60 14.31
N ILE A 33 1.91 4.72 12.99
CA ILE A 33 1.67 6.02 12.33
C ILE A 33 0.35 6.64 12.80
N LEU A 34 -0.70 5.82 12.97
CA LEU A 34 -2.01 6.30 13.42
C LEU A 34 -2.00 6.71 14.90
N GLU A 35 -1.25 6.01 15.76
CA GLU A 35 -1.08 6.33 17.17
C GLU A 35 -0.24 7.60 17.36
N GLU A 36 0.91 7.70 16.68
CA GLU A 36 1.83 8.85 16.74
C GLU A 36 1.37 10.05 15.87
N ARG A 37 0.18 9.99 15.25
CA ARG A 37 -0.26 10.92 14.19
C ARG A 37 -0.13 12.40 14.53
N ASN A 38 -0.38 12.77 15.79
CA ASN A 38 -0.30 14.17 16.23
C ASN A 38 1.15 14.66 16.37
N GLU A 39 2.04 13.82 16.91
CA GLU A 39 3.47 14.15 17.03
C GLU A 39 4.11 14.27 15.66
N ILE A 40 3.77 13.33 14.79
CA ILE A 40 4.22 13.31 13.41
C ILE A 40 3.72 14.55 12.66
N LEU A 41 2.44 14.90 12.79
CA LEU A 41 1.86 16.10 12.18
C LEU A 41 2.58 17.38 12.65
N ALA A 42 2.84 17.50 13.95
CA ALA A 42 3.54 18.66 14.52
C ALA A 42 4.98 18.78 13.99
N GLN A 43 5.68 17.66 13.79
CA GLN A 43 7.02 17.65 13.20
C GLN A 43 6.99 18.11 11.75
N GLU A 44 6.01 17.65 10.98
CA GLU A 44 5.95 17.83 9.53
C GLU A 44 5.47 19.21 9.13
N GLN A 45 4.61 19.83 9.92
CA GLN A 45 4.21 21.22 9.75
C GLN A 45 5.37 22.21 9.88
N ASN A 46 6.49 21.84 10.53
CA ASN A 46 7.69 22.67 10.55
C ASN A 46 8.37 22.77 9.17
N PHE A 47 8.14 21.79 8.29
CA PHE A 47 8.76 21.71 6.98
C PHE A 47 7.77 22.00 5.84
N SER A 48 6.53 21.53 5.99
CA SER A 48 5.44 21.72 5.05
C SER A 48 4.18 22.11 5.83
N PRO A 49 3.91 23.42 6.00
CA PRO A 49 2.79 23.90 6.81
C PRO A 49 1.42 23.49 6.25
N ASP A 50 1.38 23.06 5.00
CA ASP A 50 0.18 22.63 4.27
C ASP A 50 -0.28 21.22 4.67
N VAL A 51 0.54 20.45 5.39
CA VAL A 51 0.21 19.08 5.80
C VAL A 51 -0.91 19.11 6.84
N THR A 52 -1.96 18.35 6.54
CA THR A 52 -3.12 18.15 7.41
C THR A 52 -3.15 16.74 8.00
N LEU A 53 -3.90 16.56 9.09
CA LEU A 53 -4.16 15.25 9.66
C LEU A 53 -4.79 14.29 8.64
N ASN A 54 -5.73 14.79 7.82
CA ASN A 54 -6.40 13.97 6.80
C ASN A 54 -5.41 13.49 5.73
N SER A 55 -4.52 14.36 5.26
CA SER A 55 -3.49 13.97 4.30
C SER A 55 -2.48 12.98 4.91
N LEU A 56 -2.13 13.15 6.18
CA LEU A 56 -1.24 12.25 6.90
C LEU A 56 -1.84 10.84 6.99
N VAL A 57 -3.08 10.74 7.49
CA VAL A 57 -3.78 9.46 7.65
C VAL A 57 -3.97 8.79 6.29
N SER A 58 -4.39 9.55 5.27
CA SER A 58 -4.54 9.02 3.91
C SER A 58 -3.23 8.48 3.35
N GLU A 59 -2.13 9.20 3.53
CA GLU A 59 -0.79 8.78 3.09
C GLU A 59 -0.33 7.50 3.81
N ALA A 60 -0.67 7.31 5.08
CA ALA A 60 -0.38 6.07 5.81
C ALA A 60 -1.02 4.84 5.15
N PHE A 61 -2.30 4.94 4.78
CA PHE A 61 -3.00 3.88 4.04
C PHE A 61 -2.46 3.70 2.62
N VAL A 62 -2.15 4.79 1.90
CA VAL A 62 -1.53 4.69 0.57
C VAL A 62 -0.20 3.94 0.66
N ARG A 63 0.64 4.22 1.66
CA ARG A 63 1.90 3.49 1.87
C ARG A 63 1.68 2.01 2.14
N PHE A 64 0.69 1.65 2.97
CA PHE A 64 0.32 0.25 3.18
C PHE A 64 0.02 -0.44 1.84
N PHE A 65 -0.84 0.16 1.01
CA PHE A 65 -1.18 -0.44 -0.29
C PHE A 65 -0.02 -0.41 -1.29
N VAL A 66 0.83 0.62 -1.28
CA VAL A 66 2.01 0.68 -2.15
C VAL A 66 3.00 -0.43 -1.81
N GLU A 67 3.19 -0.74 -0.54
CA GLU A 67 4.04 -1.85 -0.11
C GLU A 67 3.47 -3.20 -0.57
N VAL A 68 2.15 -3.36 -0.50
CA VAL A 68 1.47 -4.63 -0.82
C VAL A 68 1.28 -4.85 -2.32
N VAL A 69 0.88 -3.82 -3.07
CA VAL A 69 0.49 -3.92 -4.48
C VAL A 69 1.21 -2.94 -5.42
N GLY A 70 2.13 -2.11 -4.93
CA GLY A 70 2.82 -1.09 -5.75
C GLY A 70 3.63 -1.67 -6.90
N HIS A 71 4.08 -2.91 -6.80
CA HIS A 71 4.82 -3.62 -7.85
C HIS A 71 3.93 -4.24 -8.95
N TYR A 72 2.62 -3.99 -8.95
CA TYR A 72 1.68 -4.56 -9.92
C TYR A 72 2.13 -4.38 -11.38
N SER A 73 2.77 -3.24 -11.69
CA SER A 73 3.21 -2.88 -13.04
C SER A 73 4.26 -3.85 -13.59
N LEU A 74 5.06 -4.48 -12.73
CA LEU A 74 6.05 -5.49 -13.12
C LEU A 74 5.41 -6.81 -13.55
N SER A 75 4.14 -7.03 -13.22
CA SER A 75 3.36 -8.21 -13.60
C SER A 75 2.29 -7.89 -14.65
N MET A 76 2.37 -6.72 -15.29
CA MET A 76 1.55 -6.38 -16.44
C MET A 76 2.31 -6.73 -17.73
N THR A 77 1.67 -7.53 -18.58
CA THR A 77 2.22 -7.98 -19.87
C THR A 77 1.35 -7.49 -21.02
N VAL A 78 1.91 -7.41 -22.22
CA VAL A 78 1.15 -7.07 -23.44
C VAL A 78 1.04 -8.32 -24.30
N THR A 79 -0.18 -8.72 -24.65
CA THR A 79 -0.43 -9.87 -25.54
C THR A 79 -0.07 -9.52 -26.98
N GLU A 80 -0.03 -10.53 -27.86
CA GLU A 80 0.17 -10.34 -29.30
C GLU A 80 -0.87 -9.41 -29.94
N ARG A 81 -2.05 -9.27 -29.32
CA ARG A 81 -3.14 -8.38 -29.76
C ARG A 81 -2.97 -6.95 -29.26
N GLY A 82 -1.90 -6.66 -28.52
CA GLY A 82 -1.65 -5.35 -27.91
C GLY A 82 -2.43 -5.10 -26.62
N GLU A 83 -3.07 -6.13 -26.05
CA GLU A 83 -3.88 -6.01 -24.83
C GLU A 83 -2.99 -6.11 -23.60
N ARG A 84 -3.19 -5.24 -22.61
CA ARG A 84 -2.50 -5.37 -21.32
C ARG A 84 -3.24 -6.37 -20.45
N VAL A 85 -2.50 -7.33 -19.91
CA VAL A 85 -3.02 -8.39 -19.07
C VAL A 85 -2.16 -8.53 -17.82
N PHE A 86 -2.82 -8.60 -16.68
CA PHE A 86 -2.21 -8.79 -15.38
C PHE A 86 -1.93 -10.27 -15.07
N GLN A 87 -0.70 -10.56 -14.66
CA GLN A 87 -0.23 -11.90 -14.32
C GLN A 87 -0.33 -12.14 -12.80
N ARG A 88 -1.43 -12.72 -12.35
CA ARG A 88 -1.74 -12.93 -10.91
C ARG A 88 -0.66 -13.71 -10.16
N GLU A 89 -0.23 -14.85 -10.70
CA GLU A 89 0.71 -15.73 -10.00
C GLU A 89 2.13 -15.12 -9.88
N PRO A 90 2.73 -14.55 -10.95
CA PRO A 90 3.98 -13.80 -10.85
C PRO A 90 3.90 -12.64 -9.85
N PHE A 91 2.82 -11.87 -9.88
CA PHE A 91 2.62 -10.74 -8.96
C PHE A 91 2.63 -11.15 -7.49
N ARG A 92 1.96 -12.27 -7.18
CA ARG A 92 1.98 -12.80 -5.82
C ARG A 92 3.36 -13.31 -5.45
N LYS A 93 3.98 -14.13 -6.31
CA LYS A 93 5.27 -14.78 -6.03
C LYS A 93 6.43 -13.80 -5.93
N SER A 94 6.36 -12.63 -6.56
CA SER A 94 7.41 -11.61 -6.48
C SER A 94 7.59 -11.03 -5.08
N HIS A 95 6.59 -11.17 -4.19
CA HIS A 95 6.73 -10.75 -2.81
C HIS A 95 7.42 -11.83 -1.96
N THR A 96 8.58 -11.53 -1.35
CA THR A 96 9.30 -12.55 -0.55
C THR A 96 8.59 -12.87 0.78
N SER A 97 7.87 -11.89 1.35
CA SER A 97 7.16 -12.05 2.61
C SER A 97 6.03 -13.06 2.50
N ARG A 98 6.04 -14.09 3.35
CA ARG A 98 4.98 -15.10 3.39
C ARG A 98 3.64 -14.51 3.83
N SER A 99 3.64 -13.63 4.83
CA SER A 99 2.41 -13.00 5.32
C SER A 99 1.79 -12.08 4.26
N VAL A 100 2.60 -11.35 3.49
CA VAL A 100 2.06 -10.52 2.40
C VAL A 100 1.53 -11.39 1.26
N ARG A 101 2.21 -12.49 0.91
CA ARG A 101 1.69 -13.45 -0.08
C ARG A 101 0.34 -14.03 0.34
N HIS A 102 0.17 -14.36 1.62
CA HIS A 102 -1.09 -14.85 2.15
C HIS A 102 -2.19 -13.78 2.10
N PHE A 103 -1.89 -12.53 2.50
CA PHE A 103 -2.82 -11.43 2.32
C PHE A 103 -3.21 -11.23 0.86
N LEU A 104 -2.25 -11.31 -0.07
CA LEU A 104 -2.53 -11.21 -1.50
C LEU A 104 -3.43 -12.35 -2.01
N ASP A 105 -3.28 -13.57 -1.51
CA ASP A 105 -4.19 -14.68 -1.86
C ASP A 105 -5.66 -14.32 -1.53
N LEU A 106 -5.91 -13.60 -0.43
CA LEU A 106 -7.25 -13.15 -0.04
C LEU A 106 -7.67 -11.88 -0.78
N PHE A 107 -6.81 -10.86 -0.79
CA PHE A 107 -7.12 -9.55 -1.32
C PHE A 107 -7.39 -9.58 -2.82
N MET A 108 -6.67 -10.42 -3.57
CA MET A 108 -6.85 -10.53 -5.01
C MET A 108 -8.17 -11.19 -5.43
N GLU A 109 -8.92 -11.79 -4.50
CA GLU A 109 -10.27 -12.33 -4.71
C GLU A 109 -11.36 -11.26 -4.49
N THR A 110 -10.99 -10.07 -4.02
CA THR A 110 -11.93 -8.99 -3.74
C THR A 110 -12.32 -8.21 -5.00
N GLN A 111 -13.53 -7.63 -5.00
CA GLN A 111 -13.96 -6.71 -6.06
C GLN A 111 -13.08 -5.46 -6.13
N MET A 112 -12.54 -5.01 -5.00
CA MET A 112 -11.62 -3.86 -4.95
C MET A 112 -10.38 -4.11 -5.80
N PHE A 113 -9.75 -5.28 -5.65
CA PHE A 113 -8.59 -5.63 -6.44
C PHE A 113 -8.94 -5.86 -7.93
N ALA A 114 -10.07 -6.51 -8.20
CA ALA A 114 -10.54 -6.72 -9.57
C ALA A 114 -10.74 -5.39 -10.32
N GLY A 115 -11.43 -4.42 -9.71
CA GLY A 115 -11.60 -3.08 -10.27
C GLY A 115 -10.26 -2.35 -10.44
N PHE A 116 -9.38 -2.43 -9.44
CA PHE A 116 -8.04 -1.85 -9.50
C PHE A 116 -7.24 -2.34 -10.72
N ILE A 117 -7.25 -3.64 -11.01
CA ILE A 117 -6.55 -4.22 -12.16
C ILE A 117 -7.24 -3.86 -13.47
N GLN A 118 -8.57 -4.00 -13.53
CA GLN A 118 -9.35 -3.71 -14.73
C GLN A 118 -9.13 -2.29 -15.24
N ASP A 119 -9.14 -1.30 -14.34
CA ASP A 119 -8.86 0.09 -14.66
C ASP A 119 -7.49 0.27 -15.34
N ARG A 120 -6.49 -0.53 -14.94
CA ARG A 120 -5.11 -0.46 -15.43
C ARG A 120 -4.91 -1.21 -16.74
N GLU A 121 -5.60 -2.33 -16.92
CA GLU A 121 -5.63 -3.04 -18.20
C GLU A 121 -6.26 -2.14 -19.28
N LEU A 122 -7.36 -1.46 -18.97
CA LEU A 122 -8.11 -0.58 -19.88
C LEU A 122 -7.51 0.84 -20.06
N ARG A 123 -6.59 1.28 -19.20
CA ARG A 123 -6.10 2.67 -19.15
C ARG A 123 -5.42 3.17 -20.44
N LYS A 124 -6.09 3.98 -21.25
CA LYS A 124 -5.47 4.54 -22.48
C LYS A 124 -4.59 5.79 -22.23
N SER A 125 -4.76 6.46 -21.09
CA SER A 125 -4.07 7.70 -20.74
C SER A 125 -2.77 7.45 -19.96
N GLY A 126 -1.74 8.26 -20.24
CA GLY A 126 -0.47 8.27 -19.48
C GLY A 126 -0.52 9.05 -18.17
N VAL A 127 -1.65 9.70 -17.85
CA VAL A 127 -1.81 10.47 -16.60
C VAL A 127 -1.78 9.51 -15.41
N LYS A 128 -0.88 9.80 -14.46
CA LYS A 128 -0.66 9.01 -13.24
C LYS A 128 -1.45 9.62 -12.09
N GLY A 129 -2.21 8.80 -11.37
CA GLY A 129 -2.85 9.20 -10.12
C GLY A 129 -1.85 9.14 -8.95
N LEU A 130 -2.32 9.56 -7.76
CA LEU A 130 -1.51 9.55 -6.54
C LEU A 130 -0.86 8.18 -6.27
N PHE A 131 -1.64 7.11 -6.39
CA PHE A 131 -1.14 5.75 -6.16
C PHE A 131 -0.01 5.40 -7.12
N GLU A 132 -0.13 5.69 -8.42
CA GLU A 132 0.93 5.42 -9.39
C GLU A 132 2.20 6.22 -9.12
N VAL A 133 2.06 7.48 -8.72
CA VAL A 133 3.22 8.30 -8.34
C VAL A 133 3.94 7.67 -7.14
N ARG A 134 3.21 7.27 -6.10
CA ARG A 134 3.79 6.63 -4.92
C ARG A 134 4.39 5.26 -5.22
N ALA A 135 3.72 4.45 -6.04
CA ALA A 135 4.20 3.15 -6.45
C ALA A 135 5.52 3.24 -7.23
N LEU A 136 5.66 4.23 -8.11
CA LEU A 136 6.92 4.46 -8.83
C LEU A 136 8.05 4.90 -7.90
N GLN A 137 7.78 5.86 -7.01
CA GLN A 137 8.74 6.29 -5.99
C GLN A 137 9.19 5.10 -5.14
N TYR A 138 8.27 4.21 -4.78
CA TYR A 138 8.60 2.99 -4.06
C TYR A 138 9.51 2.06 -4.87
N LEU A 139 9.19 1.80 -6.14
CA LEU A 139 10.01 0.95 -7.02
C LEU A 139 11.43 1.50 -7.19
N GLU A 140 11.60 2.82 -7.27
CA GLU A 140 12.93 3.48 -7.34
C GLU A 140 13.77 3.25 -6.07
N THR A 141 13.16 2.92 -4.92
CA THR A 141 13.90 2.61 -3.69
C THR A 141 14.42 1.16 -3.65
N ILE A 142 13.99 0.31 -4.58
CA ILE A 142 14.43 -1.08 -4.69
C ILE A 142 15.73 -1.10 -5.51
N PRO A 143 16.89 -1.45 -4.94
CA PRO A 143 18.15 -1.46 -5.68
C PRO A 143 18.14 -2.52 -6.79
N GLU A 144 18.70 -2.19 -7.97
CA GLU A 144 18.67 -3.02 -9.18
C GLU A 144 19.46 -4.35 -9.11
N SER A 145 20.18 -4.67 -8.02
CA SER A 145 21.29 -5.64 -8.07
C SER A 145 21.26 -6.78 -7.04
N GLU A 146 20.12 -7.35 -6.63
CA GLU A 146 20.10 -8.70 -6.03
C GLU A 146 18.80 -9.47 -6.35
N PRO A 147 18.84 -10.82 -6.46
CA PRO A 147 17.65 -11.67 -6.51
C PRO A 147 16.82 -11.66 -5.19
N SER A 148 17.18 -10.80 -4.23
CA SER A 148 16.61 -10.75 -2.87
C SER A 148 16.63 -9.32 -2.32
N GLY A 149 15.97 -8.39 -3.00
CA GLY A 149 15.92 -6.96 -2.61
C GLY A 149 15.08 -6.61 -1.37
N MET A 150 15.01 -7.45 -0.32
CA MET A 150 13.97 -7.30 0.72
C MET A 150 14.45 -7.10 2.17
N ASN A 151 15.72 -6.76 2.39
CA ASN A 151 16.22 -6.40 3.73
C ASN A 151 16.16 -4.89 4.07
N LYS A 152 15.45 -4.07 3.29
CA LYS A 152 15.36 -2.59 3.52
C LYS A 152 13.95 -2.03 3.75
N ILE A 153 12.90 -2.87 3.74
CA ILE A 153 11.50 -2.49 4.06
C ILE A 153 11.40 -1.78 5.44
N LEU A 154 12.30 -2.11 6.37
CA LEU A 154 12.39 -1.47 7.69
C LEU A 154 13.03 -0.08 7.72
N ARG A 155 13.79 0.34 6.68
CA ARG A 155 14.46 1.66 6.69
C ARG A 155 13.57 2.80 6.20
N SER A 156 12.61 2.55 5.31
CA SER A 156 11.72 3.60 4.80
C SER A 156 10.60 3.95 5.79
N LEU A 157 10.15 2.98 6.58
CA LEU A 157 9.13 3.16 7.62
C LEU A 157 9.68 3.85 8.88
N GLY A 158 10.93 3.58 9.26
CA GLY A 158 11.61 4.29 10.35
C GLY A 158 12.09 5.70 9.98
N SER A 159 12.09 6.05 8.69
CA SER A 159 12.49 7.38 8.23
C SER A 159 11.25 8.27 8.10
N LYS A 160 10.76 8.76 9.24
CA LYS A 160 9.65 9.72 9.37
C LYS A 160 9.61 10.68 8.17
N MET A 161 8.66 10.39 7.27
CA MET A 161 8.07 11.27 6.27
C MET A 161 8.96 12.12 5.34
N LYS A 162 10.07 11.54 4.88
CA LYS A 162 10.87 12.14 3.78
C LYS A 162 10.12 12.36 2.44
N PHE A 163 8.88 11.90 2.29
CA PHE A 163 8.12 11.89 1.03
C PHE A 163 7.00 12.95 0.93
N LEU A 164 6.69 13.68 2.00
CA LEU A 164 5.83 14.87 1.93
C LEU A 164 6.60 16.12 1.48
N GLN A 165 7.92 16.03 1.42
CA GLN A 165 8.82 17.12 1.11
C GLN A 165 9.06 17.33 -0.40
N LYS A 166 8.46 16.51 -1.27
CA LYS A 166 8.69 16.61 -2.73
C LYS A 166 7.40 16.86 -3.49
N LYS A 167 7.27 18.11 -3.91
CA LYS A 167 6.31 18.63 -4.88
C LYS A 167 6.76 18.33 -6.31
#